data_AF-A0ABC8D9Z0-F1
#
_entry.id   AF-A0ABC8D9Z0-F1
#
_cell.length_a   1.000
_cell.length_b   1.000
_cell.length_c   1.000
_cell.angle_alpha   90.00
_cell.angle_beta   90.00
_cell.angle_gamma   90.00
#
_symmetry.space_group_name_H-M   'P 1'
#
loop_
_entity.id
_entity.type
_entity.pdbx_description
1 polymer ?
#
loop_
_entity_poly.entity_id
_entity_poly.type
_entity_poly.pdbx_seq_one_letter_code
_entity_poly.pdbx_strand_id
1 'polypeptide(L)'
;MSIDWYLTSSSNYLSGWENEEFNSNKYEIFKEILANSPETYDIELNGKPEQVIIQTTQDSETKKVLTVLGLLNRGDLILYDGSYWLVNSRPTDNKMNDSATMRLCNSSISLTSSDKLIDSGKIDEVTGRPIKIKVPGEKVDIPCVLERTTSTIGSELAINIPEGQAHVTIPFFKHEKLKKGLFLSFYGEEFRVDDIDYSKVYGDTGTIRLIAKKKVGGDSE
;
A
#
# COMPACT_ATOMS: atom_id res chain seq x y z
N MET A 1 -39.96 -17.52 -39.44
CA MET A 1 -39.54 -18.17 -38.18
C MET A 1 -38.44 -17.32 -37.59
N SER A 2 -38.64 -16.84 -36.35
CA SER A 2 -37.58 -16.17 -35.59
C SER A 2 -36.49 -17.19 -35.24
N ILE A 3 -35.22 -16.82 -35.43
CA ILE A 3 -34.09 -17.59 -34.92
C ILE A 3 -34.12 -17.50 -33.40
N ASP A 4 -34.02 -18.64 -32.72
CA ASP A 4 -33.93 -18.67 -31.27
C ASP A 4 -32.66 -17.96 -30.80
N TRP A 5 -32.78 -17.12 -29.76
CA TRP A 5 -31.71 -16.26 -29.23
C TRP A 5 -30.47 -17.03 -28.72
N TYR A 6 -30.58 -18.34 -28.48
CA TYR A 6 -29.45 -19.19 -28.09
C TYR A 6 -28.68 -19.75 -29.30
N LEU A 7 -29.21 -19.58 -30.52
CA LEU A 7 -28.55 -19.94 -31.79
C LEU A 7 -27.92 -18.73 -32.49
N THR A 8 -28.17 -17.50 -32.01
CA THR A 8 -27.32 -16.37 -32.39
C THR A 8 -25.95 -16.59 -31.77
N SER A 9 -24.98 -16.98 -32.59
CA SER A 9 -23.58 -16.80 -32.23
C SER A 9 -23.37 -15.31 -31.98
N SER A 10 -23.32 -14.90 -30.73
CA SER A 10 -22.90 -13.55 -30.34
C SER A 10 -21.39 -13.43 -30.55
N SER A 11 -20.96 -13.55 -31.81
CA SER A 11 -19.68 -13.05 -32.26
C SER A 11 -19.80 -11.53 -32.36
N ASN A 12 -19.95 -10.86 -31.22
CA ASN A 12 -19.86 -9.40 -31.09
C ASN A 12 -18.40 -8.97 -31.21
N TYR A 13 -17.70 -9.44 -32.24
CA TYR A 13 -16.40 -8.89 -32.58
C TYR A 13 -16.69 -7.56 -33.28
N LEU A 14 -16.36 -6.45 -32.60
CA LEU A 14 -16.15 -5.17 -33.26
C LEU A 14 -15.25 -5.44 -34.48
N SER A 15 -15.76 -5.23 -35.68
CA SER A 15 -15.04 -5.53 -36.91
C SER A 15 -14.99 -4.28 -37.80
N GLY A 16 -13.89 -4.10 -38.52
CA GLY A 16 -13.68 -2.92 -39.36
C GLY A 16 -13.66 -1.60 -38.58
N TRP A 17 -14.43 -0.62 -39.03
CA TRP A 17 -14.43 0.77 -38.55
C TRP A 17 -14.72 0.91 -37.05
N GLU A 18 -15.65 0.12 -36.49
CA GLU A 18 -16.00 0.20 -35.06
C GLU A 18 -14.84 -0.22 -34.14
N ASN A 19 -14.00 -1.16 -34.60
CA ASN A 19 -12.80 -1.55 -33.86
C ASN A 19 -11.72 -0.46 -33.92
N GLU A 20 -11.60 0.24 -35.06
CA GLU A 20 -10.67 1.36 -35.19
C GLU A 20 -11.07 2.54 -34.29
N GLU A 21 -12.36 2.84 -34.22
CA GLU A 21 -12.90 3.86 -33.33
C GLU A 21 -12.69 3.51 -31.86
N PHE A 22 -12.99 2.26 -31.46
CA PHE A 22 -12.73 1.77 -30.11
C PHE A 22 -11.25 1.88 -29.73
N ASN A 23 -10.34 1.41 -30.59
CA ASN A 23 -8.90 1.46 -30.31
C ASN A 23 -8.36 2.89 -30.23
N SER A 24 -8.93 3.81 -31.01
CA SER A 24 -8.54 5.23 -31.02
C SER A 24 -9.05 5.95 -29.76
N ASN A 25 -10.23 5.59 -29.26
CA ASN A 25 -10.92 6.30 -28.17
C ASN A 25 -10.94 5.55 -26.83
N LYS A 26 -10.32 4.37 -26.74
CA LYS A 26 -10.29 3.49 -25.55
C LYS A 26 -10.09 4.21 -24.20
N TYR A 27 -9.26 5.25 -24.15
CA TYR A 27 -9.00 6.00 -22.92
C TYR A 27 -10.20 6.86 -22.49
N GLU A 28 -10.85 7.54 -23.43
CA GLU A 28 -12.04 8.32 -23.15
C GLU A 28 -13.22 7.41 -22.82
N ILE A 29 -13.32 6.27 -23.53
CA ILE A 29 -14.30 5.22 -23.20
C ILE A 29 -14.12 4.73 -21.75
N PHE A 30 -12.88 4.48 -21.32
CA PHE A 30 -12.66 4.09 -19.93
C PHE A 30 -12.97 5.19 -18.93
N LYS A 31 -12.66 6.46 -19.22
CA LYS A 31 -13.07 7.57 -18.36
C LYS A 31 -14.59 7.67 -18.23
N GLU A 32 -15.32 7.42 -19.32
CA GLU A 32 -16.78 7.36 -19.29
C GLU A 32 -17.28 6.17 -18.46
N ILE A 33 -16.67 4.98 -18.60
CA ILE A 33 -16.97 3.82 -17.74
C ILE A 33 -16.70 4.16 -16.27
N LEU A 34 -15.56 4.79 -15.97
CA LEU A 34 -15.19 5.21 -14.63
C LEU A 34 -16.20 6.22 -14.07
N ALA A 35 -16.70 7.16 -14.86
CA ALA A 35 -17.70 8.13 -14.39
C ALA A 35 -19.09 7.53 -14.15
N ASN A 36 -19.45 6.46 -14.86
CA ASN A 36 -20.83 5.94 -14.88
C ASN A 36 -21.00 4.55 -14.26
N SER A 37 -19.91 3.86 -13.91
CA SER A 37 -19.96 2.51 -13.34
C SER A 37 -20.53 2.55 -11.91
N PRO A 38 -21.43 1.62 -11.53
CA PRO A 38 -21.88 1.47 -10.15
C PRO A 38 -20.78 0.97 -9.20
N GLU A 39 -19.67 0.44 -9.74
CA GLU A 39 -18.50 0.02 -8.97
C GLU A 39 -17.44 1.13 -8.83
N THR A 40 -17.78 2.37 -9.25
CA THR A 40 -16.91 3.53 -9.04
C THR A 40 -17.06 4.06 -7.64
N TYR A 41 -15.91 4.33 -7.02
CA TYR A 41 -15.82 4.91 -5.69
C TYR A 41 -14.90 6.12 -5.70
N ASP A 42 -15.32 7.15 -4.96
CA ASP A 42 -14.43 8.25 -4.56
C ASP A 42 -13.53 7.75 -3.42
N ILE A 43 -12.22 7.83 -3.62
CA ILE A 43 -11.20 7.37 -2.67
C ILE A 43 -10.23 8.49 -2.33
N GLU A 44 -9.40 8.28 -1.31
CA GLU A 44 -8.21 9.10 -1.08
C GLU A 44 -6.95 8.31 -1.47
N LEU A 45 -6.31 8.68 -2.58
CA LEU A 45 -5.04 8.14 -3.04
C LEU A 45 -3.90 9.01 -2.52
N ASN A 46 -3.10 8.50 -1.58
CA ASN A 46 -1.97 9.22 -0.98
C ASN A 46 -2.32 10.66 -0.51
N GLY A 47 -3.49 10.86 0.10
CA GLY A 47 -3.95 12.19 0.55
C GLY A 47 -4.76 12.98 -0.47
N LYS A 48 -4.95 12.47 -1.70
CA LYS A 48 -5.63 13.18 -2.78
C LYS A 48 -6.93 12.48 -3.18
N PRO A 49 -8.02 13.22 -3.37
CA PRO A 49 -9.27 12.64 -3.84
C PRO A 49 -9.13 12.16 -5.29
N GLU A 50 -9.49 10.91 -5.54
CA GLU A 50 -9.45 10.30 -6.87
C GLU A 50 -10.65 9.35 -7.07
N GLN A 51 -11.00 9.05 -8.33
CA GLN A 51 -12.02 8.07 -8.67
C GLN A 51 -11.40 6.79 -9.21
N VAL A 52 -11.87 5.65 -8.68
CA VAL A 52 -11.41 4.33 -9.11
C VAL A 52 -12.56 3.33 -9.13
N ILE A 53 -12.41 2.26 -9.91
CA ILE A 53 -13.29 1.09 -9.82
C ILE A 53 -12.62 0.07 -8.89
N ILE A 54 -13.36 -0.43 -7.90
CA ILE A 54 -12.87 -1.43 -6.95
C ILE A 54 -13.67 -2.71 -7.08
N GLN A 55 -12.97 -3.79 -7.41
CA GLN A 55 -13.54 -5.13 -7.59
C GLN A 55 -13.12 -6.04 -6.44
N THR A 56 -14.07 -6.80 -5.91
CA THR A 56 -13.80 -7.83 -4.91
C THR A 56 -13.04 -9.00 -5.53
N THR A 57 -12.20 -9.65 -4.74
CA THR A 57 -11.60 -10.93 -5.11
C THR A 57 -12.16 -12.05 -4.23
N GLN A 58 -11.70 -13.28 -4.42
CA GLN A 58 -12.08 -14.41 -3.56
C GLN A 58 -11.60 -14.22 -2.10
N ASP A 59 -10.52 -13.47 -1.92
CA ASP A 59 -9.97 -13.11 -0.61
C ASP A 59 -10.50 -11.72 -0.21
N SER A 60 -11.17 -11.62 0.94
CA SER A 60 -11.71 -10.36 1.45
C SER A 60 -10.64 -9.33 1.79
N GLU A 61 -9.42 -9.77 2.11
CA GLU A 61 -8.29 -8.89 2.40
C GLU A 61 -7.56 -8.41 1.14
N THR A 62 -7.98 -8.89 -0.04
CA THR A 62 -7.40 -8.53 -1.32
C THR A 62 -8.49 -7.98 -2.26
N LYS A 63 -8.24 -6.80 -2.81
CA LYS A 63 -9.13 -6.18 -3.81
C LYS A 63 -8.35 -5.85 -5.07
N LYS A 64 -9.05 -5.78 -6.19
CA LYS A 64 -8.50 -5.27 -7.45
C LYS A 64 -8.98 -3.84 -7.65
N VAL A 65 -8.07 -2.95 -8.00
CA VAL A 65 -8.37 -1.55 -8.32
C VAL A 65 -8.09 -1.30 -9.79
N LEU A 66 -8.99 -0.58 -10.45
CA LEU A 66 -8.88 -0.15 -11.85
C LEU A 66 -8.96 1.38 -11.91
N THR A 67 -8.08 2.00 -12.67
CA THR A 67 -8.05 3.46 -12.84
C THR A 67 -7.42 3.86 -14.16
N VAL A 68 -7.39 5.16 -14.46
CA VAL A 68 -6.75 5.72 -15.65
C VAL A 68 -5.25 5.44 -15.66
N LEU A 69 -4.65 5.38 -16.84
CA LEU A 69 -3.22 5.07 -16.98
C LEU A 69 -2.33 6.06 -16.24
N GLY A 70 -1.33 5.54 -15.54
CA GLY A 70 -0.28 6.29 -14.86
C GLY A 70 -0.69 6.88 -13.51
N LEU A 71 -1.96 6.74 -13.08
CA LEU A 71 -2.39 7.25 -11.79
C LEU A 71 -1.83 6.41 -10.62
N LEU A 72 -1.74 5.10 -10.81
CA LEU A 72 -1.44 4.15 -9.75
C LEU A 72 0.03 3.70 -9.80
N ASN A 73 0.61 3.49 -8.62
CA ASN A 73 1.92 2.89 -8.42
C ASN A 73 1.86 1.81 -7.33
N ARG A 74 2.78 0.84 -7.41
CA ARG A 74 3.00 -0.07 -6.29
C ARG A 74 3.45 0.74 -5.08
N GLY A 75 2.89 0.46 -3.90
CA GLY A 75 3.19 1.19 -2.68
C GLY A 75 2.25 2.36 -2.40
N ASP A 76 1.35 2.70 -3.31
CA ASP A 76 0.33 3.70 -3.01
C ASP A 76 -0.61 3.23 -1.90
N LEU A 77 -1.04 4.19 -1.08
CA LEU A 77 -2.06 4.00 -0.06
C LEU A 77 -3.40 4.56 -0.55
N ILE A 78 -4.43 3.74 -0.46
CA ILE A 78 -5.81 4.08 -0.81
C ILE A 78 -6.64 4.02 0.48
N LEU A 79 -7.27 5.13 0.86
CA LEU A 79 -8.34 5.12 1.86
C LEU A 79 -9.67 4.82 1.15
N TYR A 80 -10.25 3.67 1.47
CA TYR A 80 -11.51 3.20 0.91
C TYR A 80 -12.31 2.48 1.99
N ASP A 81 -13.59 2.83 2.11
CA ASP A 81 -14.51 2.27 3.11
C ASP A 81 -13.96 2.38 4.55
N GLY A 82 -13.42 3.57 4.87
CA GLY A 82 -12.85 3.89 6.18
C GLY A 82 -11.55 3.15 6.54
N SER A 83 -11.00 2.35 5.61
CA SER A 83 -9.80 1.55 5.84
C SER A 83 -8.70 1.86 4.83
N TYR A 84 -7.44 1.75 5.26
CA TYR A 84 -6.30 1.89 4.35
C TYR A 84 -6.05 0.58 3.60
N TRP A 85 -5.78 0.70 2.31
CA TRP A 85 -5.41 -0.39 1.42
C TRP A 85 -4.06 -0.08 0.77
N LEU A 86 -3.13 -1.01 0.83
CA LEU A 86 -1.79 -0.88 0.24
C LEU A 86 -1.75 -1.56 -1.12
N VAL A 87 -1.41 -0.81 -2.17
CA VAL A 87 -1.22 -1.37 -3.52
C VAL A 87 0.05 -2.24 -3.52
N ASN A 88 -0.14 -3.55 -3.66
CA ASN A 88 0.94 -4.54 -3.47
C ASN A 88 1.48 -5.11 -4.80
N SER A 89 0.66 -5.16 -5.86
CA SER A 89 1.15 -5.54 -7.19
C SER A 89 1.70 -4.33 -7.95
N ARG A 90 2.51 -4.61 -8.97
CA ARG A 90 2.82 -3.61 -9.98
C ARG A 90 1.54 -3.35 -10.79
N PRO A 91 1.17 -2.09 -11.06
CA PRO A 91 0.09 -1.78 -11.98
C PRO A 91 0.38 -2.38 -13.36
N THR A 92 -0.62 -3.05 -13.92
CA THR A 92 -0.61 -3.57 -15.28
C THR A 92 -1.48 -2.71 -16.17
N ASP A 93 -0.84 -2.08 -17.14
CA ASP A 93 -1.46 -1.37 -18.26
C ASP A 93 -2.01 -2.41 -19.25
N ASN A 94 -3.34 -2.48 -19.36
CA ASN A 94 -4.01 -3.35 -20.35
C ASN A 94 -4.30 -2.62 -21.68
N LYS A 95 -3.62 -1.50 -21.92
CA LYS A 95 -3.75 -0.53 -23.02
C LYS A 95 -4.95 0.40 -22.92
N MET A 96 -5.85 0.22 -21.96
CA MET A 96 -7.06 1.03 -21.77
C MET A 96 -7.09 1.67 -20.39
N ASN A 97 -6.73 0.90 -19.37
CA ASN A 97 -6.71 1.30 -17.97
C ASN A 97 -5.57 0.60 -17.22
N ASP A 98 -5.19 1.17 -16.09
CA ASP A 98 -4.29 0.53 -15.16
C ASP A 98 -5.12 -0.34 -14.21
N SER A 99 -4.51 -1.45 -13.79
CA SER A 99 -5.07 -2.30 -12.76
C SER A 99 -4.01 -2.84 -11.83
N ALA A 100 -4.33 -2.97 -10.55
CA ALA A 100 -3.45 -3.57 -9.57
C ALA A 100 -4.25 -4.32 -8.48
N THR A 101 -3.57 -5.13 -7.68
CA THR A 101 -4.11 -5.68 -6.44
C THR A 101 -3.63 -4.86 -5.25
N MET A 102 -4.56 -4.61 -4.33
CA MET A 102 -4.31 -3.93 -3.06
C MET A 102 -4.70 -4.85 -1.91
N ARG A 103 -4.02 -4.70 -0.77
CA ARG A 103 -4.25 -5.47 0.44
C ARG A 103 -4.69 -4.57 1.59
N LEU A 104 -5.59 -5.06 2.41
CA LEU A 104 -6.06 -4.33 3.60
C LEU A 104 -4.91 -4.11 4.59
N CYS A 105 -4.70 -2.86 5.00
CA CYS A 105 -3.81 -2.55 6.11
C CYS A 105 -4.52 -2.91 7.42
N ASN A 106 -4.03 -3.95 8.09
CA ASN A 106 -4.59 -4.45 9.35
C ASN A 106 -3.92 -3.84 10.59
N SER A 107 -2.86 -3.05 10.41
CA SER A 107 -2.15 -2.38 11.50
C SER A 107 -1.44 -1.11 11.01
N SER A 108 -0.67 -0.47 11.90
CA SER A 108 0.19 0.66 11.57
C SER A 108 1.48 0.62 12.39
N ILE A 109 2.54 1.22 11.85
CA ILE A 109 3.79 1.46 12.59
C ILE A 109 3.93 2.94 12.90
N SER A 110 4.40 3.25 14.09
CA SER A 110 4.70 4.62 14.50
C SER A 110 6.19 4.89 14.44
N LEU A 111 6.61 5.91 13.69
CA LEU A 111 7.98 6.40 13.68
C LEU A 111 8.00 7.83 14.22
N THR A 112 8.85 8.09 15.21
CA THR A 112 9.07 9.46 15.70
C THR A 112 10.41 9.95 15.20
N SER A 113 10.50 11.13 14.61
CA SER A 113 11.79 11.74 14.26
C SER A 113 12.64 12.03 15.51
N SER A 114 13.92 12.32 15.33
CA SER A 114 14.77 12.78 16.42
C SER A 114 14.42 14.22 16.83
N ASP A 115 14.61 14.53 18.11
CA ASP A 115 14.38 15.86 18.64
C ASP A 115 15.34 16.87 17.99
N LYS A 116 14.82 18.04 17.62
CA LYS A 116 15.60 19.12 17.02
C LYS A 116 15.96 20.15 18.08
N LEU A 117 17.22 20.58 18.09
CA LEU A 117 17.65 21.73 18.87
C LEU A 117 17.58 22.97 17.98
N ILE A 118 16.68 23.89 18.30
CA ILE A 118 16.55 25.18 17.60
C ILE A 118 17.09 26.30 18.48
N ASP A 119 17.65 27.35 17.88
CA ASP A 119 18.09 28.51 18.64
C ASP A 119 16.87 29.28 19.18
N SER A 120 16.89 29.59 20.47
CA SER A 120 15.80 30.28 21.17
C SER A 120 15.69 31.76 20.84
N GLY A 121 16.64 32.31 20.08
CA GLY A 121 16.83 33.75 19.91
C GLY A 121 17.41 34.46 21.14
N LYS A 122 17.68 33.74 22.24
CA LYS A 122 18.31 34.28 23.46
C LYS A 122 19.75 33.79 23.57
N ILE A 123 20.61 34.65 24.10
CA ILE A 123 22.02 34.36 24.38
C ILE A 123 22.15 34.12 25.89
N ASP A 124 22.89 33.09 26.26
CA ASP A 124 23.29 32.85 27.64
C ASP A 124 24.30 33.91 28.07
N GLU A 125 23.94 34.74 29.05
CA GLU A 125 24.74 35.86 29.54
C GLU A 125 26.07 35.44 30.18
N VAL A 126 26.19 34.17 30.60
CA VAL A 126 27.41 33.64 31.24
C VAL A 126 28.34 33.02 30.21
N THR A 127 27.80 32.29 29.23
CA THR A 127 28.61 31.57 28.24
C THR A 127 28.75 32.29 26.90
N GLY A 128 27.95 33.33 26.65
CA GLY A 128 27.89 34.08 25.40
C GLY A 128 27.35 33.26 24.22
N ARG A 129 26.79 32.07 24.46
CA ARG A 129 26.32 31.14 23.43
C ARG A 129 24.80 31.21 23.27
N PRO A 130 24.26 30.93 22.06
CA PRO A 130 22.82 30.82 21.86
C PRO A 130 22.23 29.71 22.73
N ILE A 131 21.16 30.02 23.47
CA ILE A 131 20.39 29.03 24.21
C ILE A 131 19.58 28.22 23.19
N LYS A 132 19.70 26.90 23.23
CA LYS A 132 18.97 25.99 22.33
C LYS A 132 17.72 25.45 23.02
N ILE A 133 16.59 25.48 22.33
CA ILE A 133 15.33 24.84 22.74
C ILE A 133 15.24 23.47 22.07
N LYS A 134 14.85 22.47 22.86
CA LYS A 134 14.58 21.12 22.38
C LYS A 134 13.14 21.02 21.90
N VAL A 135 12.95 20.83 20.60
CA VAL A 135 11.64 20.59 19.97
C VAL A 135 11.50 19.08 19.76
N PRO A 136 10.45 18.43 20.32
CA PRO A 136 10.19 17.02 20.12
C PRO A 136 10.08 16.66 18.63
N GLY A 137 10.61 15.50 18.26
CA GLY A 137 10.47 14.99 16.90
C GLY A 137 9.01 14.69 16.51
N GLU A 138 8.69 14.88 15.24
CA GLU A 138 7.36 14.58 14.68
C GLU A 138 7.08 13.07 14.70
N LYS A 139 5.88 12.68 15.10
CA LYS A 139 5.40 11.29 15.04
C LYS A 139 4.60 11.08 13.76
N VAL A 140 4.99 10.07 12.99
CA VAL A 140 4.32 9.64 11.75
C VAL A 140 3.81 8.22 11.94
N ASP A 141 2.53 8.02 11.66
CA ASP A 141 1.89 6.70 11.69
C ASP A 141 1.72 6.20 10.24
N ILE A 142 2.25 5.01 9.95
CA ILE A 142 2.32 4.43 8.62
C ILE A 142 1.44 3.18 8.60
N PRO A 143 0.31 3.17 7.86
CA PRO A 143 -0.50 1.97 7.66
C PRO A 143 0.32 0.82 7.08
N CYS A 144 0.08 -0.40 7.56
CA CYS A 144 0.84 -1.57 7.16
C CYS A 144 0.00 -2.84 7.08
N VAL A 145 0.50 -3.79 6.29
CA VAL A 145 0.01 -5.16 6.23
C VAL A 145 0.93 -6.02 7.09
N LEU A 146 0.42 -6.48 8.23
CA LEU A 146 1.11 -7.37 9.15
C LEU A 146 0.69 -8.82 8.91
N GLU A 147 1.66 -9.67 8.61
CA GLU A 147 1.49 -11.11 8.45
C GLU A 147 2.34 -11.84 9.50
N ARG A 148 1.75 -12.81 10.19
CA ARG A 148 2.41 -13.64 11.20
C ARG A 148 2.11 -15.10 10.93
N THR A 149 3.01 -16.00 11.30
CA THR A 149 2.67 -17.41 11.40
C THR A 149 1.85 -17.65 12.65
N THR A 150 0.60 -18.08 12.49
CA THR A 150 0.02 -19.04 13.42
C THR A 150 0.20 -20.40 12.76
N SER A 151 0.87 -21.32 13.44
CA SER A 151 1.03 -22.70 12.99
C SER A 151 -0.32 -23.40 12.98
N THR A 152 -1.14 -23.17 11.95
CA THR A 152 -2.28 -24.02 11.63
C THR A 152 -1.84 -25.06 10.62
N ILE A 153 -1.54 -26.24 11.16
CA ILE A 153 -1.40 -27.48 10.40
C ILE A 153 -2.64 -27.62 9.51
N GLY A 154 -2.47 -27.48 8.18
CA GLY A 154 -3.49 -27.84 7.19
C GLY A 154 -4.03 -26.69 6.33
N SER A 155 -3.21 -26.11 5.45
CA SER A 155 -3.64 -25.76 4.08
C SER A 155 -2.40 -25.48 3.22
N GLU A 156 -2.37 -26.03 1.99
CA GLU A 156 -1.20 -26.06 1.10
C GLU A 156 -0.84 -24.72 0.42
N LEU A 157 -1.20 -23.57 0.99
CA LEU A 157 -0.88 -22.25 0.40
C LEU A 157 -0.33 -21.20 1.38
N ALA A 158 -0.01 -21.59 2.62
CA ALA A 158 0.63 -20.66 3.55
C ALA A 158 2.11 -20.46 3.17
N ILE A 159 2.50 -19.19 2.92
CA ILE A 159 3.91 -18.80 2.92
C ILE A 159 4.47 -19.24 4.29
N ASN A 160 5.38 -20.22 4.29
CA ASN A 160 6.03 -20.73 5.50
C ASN A 160 6.93 -19.63 6.09
N ILE A 161 6.34 -18.71 6.85
CA ILE A 161 7.07 -17.76 7.69
C ILE A 161 7.59 -18.56 8.90
N PRO A 162 8.90 -18.56 9.19
CA PRO A 162 9.43 -19.26 10.35
C PRO A 162 8.74 -18.84 11.64
N GLU A 163 8.57 -19.77 12.58
CA GLU A 163 7.88 -19.53 13.85
C GLU A 163 8.48 -18.32 14.59
N GLY A 164 7.60 -17.44 15.10
CA GLY A 164 8.00 -16.22 15.82
C GLY A 164 8.47 -15.06 14.93
N GLN A 165 8.39 -15.18 13.60
CA GLN A 165 8.62 -14.06 12.68
C GLN A 165 7.31 -13.38 12.27
N ALA A 166 7.41 -12.08 12.04
CA ALA A 166 6.36 -11.23 11.49
C ALA A 166 6.91 -10.53 10.25
N HIS A 167 6.14 -10.56 9.17
CA HIS A 167 6.39 -9.76 7.98
C HIS A 167 5.49 -8.53 8.03
N VAL A 168 6.10 -7.35 8.00
CA VAL A 168 5.37 -6.08 7.98
C VAL A 168 5.63 -5.42 6.63
N THR A 169 4.60 -5.30 5.81
CA THR A 169 4.70 -4.62 4.51
C THR A 169 4.17 -3.20 4.65
N ILE A 170 4.99 -2.21 4.28
CA ILE A 170 4.67 -0.78 4.32
C ILE A 170 4.87 -0.15 2.93
N PRO A 171 4.23 1.00 2.64
CA PRO A 171 4.64 1.83 1.52
C PRO A 171 6.11 2.25 1.64
N PHE A 172 6.77 2.53 0.52
CA PHE A 172 8.11 3.07 0.54
C PHE A 172 8.13 4.43 1.25
N PHE A 173 8.91 4.51 2.32
CA PHE A 173 9.01 5.70 3.13
C PHE A 173 10.44 5.88 3.61
N LYS A 174 11.04 7.04 3.30
CA LYS A 174 12.39 7.39 3.76
C LYS A 174 12.31 7.99 5.15
N HIS A 175 12.85 7.29 6.15
CA HIS A 175 12.89 7.77 7.53
C HIS A 175 14.17 7.31 8.24
N GLU A 176 14.80 8.19 9.02
CA GLU A 176 16.08 7.93 9.70
C GLU A 176 16.03 6.75 10.70
N LYS A 177 14.83 6.50 11.28
CA LYS A 177 14.59 5.41 12.22
C LYS A 177 14.16 4.11 11.57
N LEU A 178 13.87 4.11 10.27
CA LEU A 178 13.52 2.89 9.52
C LEU A 178 14.81 2.13 9.17
N LYS A 179 15.32 1.37 10.13
CA LYS A 179 16.57 0.61 10.01
C LYS A 179 16.51 -0.69 10.82
N LYS A 180 17.43 -1.61 10.55
CA LYS A 180 17.60 -2.84 11.34
C LYS A 180 17.75 -2.51 12.83
N GLY A 181 17.14 -3.32 13.68
CA GLY A 181 17.07 -3.09 15.12
C GLY A 181 15.92 -2.18 15.59
N LEU A 182 15.11 -1.64 14.67
CA LEU A 182 13.87 -0.95 15.03
C LEU A 182 12.95 -1.90 15.81
N PHE A 183 12.38 -1.41 16.91
CA PHE A 183 11.34 -2.12 17.66
C PHE A 183 9.97 -1.70 17.16
N LEU A 184 9.12 -2.69 16.91
CA LEU A 184 7.73 -2.55 16.50
C LEU A 184 6.85 -3.20 17.56
N SER A 185 5.75 -2.54 17.93
CA SER A 185 4.79 -3.10 18.87
C SER A 185 3.46 -3.32 18.18
N PHE A 186 2.94 -4.54 18.28
CA PHE A 186 1.70 -4.95 17.63
C PHE A 186 0.93 -5.86 18.58
N TYR A 187 -0.31 -5.48 18.90
CA TYR A 187 -1.22 -6.25 19.78
C TYR A 187 -0.59 -6.65 21.13
N GLY A 188 0.21 -5.76 21.72
CA GLY A 188 0.88 -5.99 23.02
C GLY A 188 2.17 -6.81 22.95
N GLU A 189 2.62 -7.21 21.77
CA GLU A 189 3.89 -7.93 21.57
C GLU A 189 4.95 -7.02 20.92
N GLU A 190 6.20 -7.16 21.36
CA GLU A 190 7.35 -6.45 20.78
C GLU A 190 8.08 -7.32 19.75
N PHE A 191 8.39 -6.72 18.60
CA PHE A 191 9.18 -7.32 17.53
C PHE A 191 10.39 -6.44 17.25
N ARG A 192 11.54 -7.07 16.99
CA ARG A 192 12.75 -6.39 16.52
C ARG A 192 12.92 -6.68 15.03
N VAL A 193 13.03 -5.62 14.23
CA VAL A 193 13.34 -5.73 12.79
C VAL A 193 14.75 -6.28 12.61
N ASP A 194 14.87 -7.44 12.01
CA ASP A 194 16.14 -8.14 11.75
C ASP A 194 16.66 -7.82 10.33
N ASP A 195 15.73 -7.71 9.38
CA ASP A 195 16.06 -7.38 8.00
C ASP A 195 14.99 -6.51 7.33
N ILE A 196 15.39 -5.82 6.28
CA ILE A 196 14.53 -4.95 5.48
C ILE A 196 14.72 -5.29 4.01
N ASP A 197 13.66 -5.79 3.38
CA ASP A 197 13.62 -6.15 1.98
C ASP A 197 13.06 -4.99 1.15
N TYR A 198 13.91 -4.47 0.24
CA TYR A 198 13.61 -3.40 -0.72
C TYR A 198 13.40 -3.93 -2.15
N SER A 199 13.32 -5.24 -2.37
CA SER A 199 13.18 -5.86 -3.71
C SER A 199 11.97 -5.38 -4.50
N LYS A 200 10.94 -4.86 -3.80
CA LYS A 200 9.73 -4.28 -4.38
C LYS A 200 9.74 -2.76 -4.42
N VAL A 201 10.90 -2.12 -4.33
CA VAL A 201 11.07 -0.67 -4.50
C VAL A 201 11.70 -0.38 -5.87
N TYR A 202 11.17 0.61 -6.57
CA TYR A 202 11.72 1.13 -7.82
C TYR A 202 11.68 2.66 -7.80
N GLY A 203 12.85 3.30 -7.83
CA GLY A 203 12.95 4.74 -7.63
C GLY A 203 12.45 5.13 -6.23
N ASP A 204 11.45 6.01 -6.18
CA ASP A 204 10.82 6.48 -4.94
C ASP A 204 9.42 5.89 -4.71
N THR A 205 9.07 4.80 -5.40
CA THR A 205 7.80 4.09 -5.22
C THR A 205 8.01 2.60 -4.95
N GLY A 206 7.03 1.96 -4.33
CA GLY A 206 7.06 0.54 -4.04
C GLY A 206 6.67 0.19 -2.61
N THR A 207 6.84 -1.08 -2.27
CA THR A 207 6.61 -1.57 -0.90
C THR A 207 7.92 -2.03 -0.29
N ILE A 208 8.09 -1.75 1.00
CA ILE A 208 9.20 -2.27 1.81
C ILE A 208 8.61 -3.37 2.68
N ARG A 209 9.36 -4.48 2.84
CA ARG A 209 9.00 -5.54 3.77
C ARG A 209 10.00 -5.57 4.93
N LEU A 210 9.52 -5.33 6.14
CA LEU A 210 10.27 -5.50 7.37
C LEU A 210 10.11 -6.95 7.84
N ILE A 211 11.23 -7.64 8.04
CA ILE A 211 11.29 -8.98 8.60
C ILE A 211 11.64 -8.82 10.06
N ALA A 212 10.66 -9.03 10.94
CA ALA A 212 10.79 -8.80 12.37
C ALA A 212 10.65 -10.09 13.16
N LYS A 213 11.43 -10.25 14.22
CA LYS A 213 11.37 -11.40 15.14
C LYS A 213 10.76 -10.98 16.46
N LYS A 214 9.88 -11.82 17.02
CA LYS A 214 9.32 -11.61 18.35
C LYS A 214 10.46 -11.59 19.37
N LYS A 215 10.47 -10.58 20.23
CA LYS A 215 11.38 -10.52 21.38
C LYS A 215 10.88 -11.49 22.43
N VAL A 216 11.51 -12.65 22.55
CA VAL A 216 11.30 -13.55 23.69
C VAL A 216 12.08 -12.94 24.85
N GLY A 217 11.42 -12.74 26.00
CA GLY A 217 12.09 -12.26 27.19
C GLY A 217 13.13 -13.27 27.65
N GLY A 218 14.41 -12.98 27.43
CA GLY A 218 15.52 -13.83 27.84
C GLY A 218 16.62 -13.85 26.80
N ASP A 219 17.50 -12.85 26.87
CA ASP A 219 18.96 -13.03 26.70
C ASP A 219 19.59 -11.80 27.34
N SER A 220 19.75 -11.90 28.65
CA SER A 220 20.74 -11.14 29.40
C SER A 220 22.12 -11.68 29.04
N GLU A 221 22.91 -10.88 28.33
CA GLU A 221 24.38 -10.86 28.48
C GLU A 221 24.78 -9.50 29.07
#